data_AF-A0A351MKD4-F1
#
_entry.id   AF-A0A351MKD4-F1
#
_cell.length_a   1.000
_cell.length_b   1.000
_cell.length_c   1.000
_cell.angle_alpha   90.00
_cell.angle_beta   90.00
_cell.angle_gamma   90.00
#
_symmetry.space_group_name_H-M   'P 1'
#
loop_
_entity.id
_entity.type
_entity.pdbx_description
1 polymer ?
#
loop_
_entity_poly.entity_id
_entity_poly.type
_entity_poly.pdbx_seq_one_letter_code
_entity_poly.pdbx_strand_id
1 'polypeptide(L)' 'KKAYRKLARQYHPDVNRDDPQAAERFKAVQHAYDILSDKETREAYDRYGHAAEQMGE' A
#
# COMPACT_ATOMS: atom_id res chain seq x y z
N LYS A 1 -8.63 9.33 -0.86
CA LYS A 1 -7.57 9.33 -1.92
C LYS A 1 -6.48 10.42 -1.77
N LYS A 2 -6.64 11.47 -0.95
CA LYS A 2 -5.60 12.53 -0.76
C LYS A 2 -4.29 12.01 -0.15
N ALA A 3 -4.38 11.11 0.84
CA ALA A 3 -3.22 10.52 1.50
C ALA A 3 -2.33 9.70 0.54
N TYR A 4 -2.93 8.83 -0.27
CA TYR A 4 -2.22 8.06 -1.30
C TYR A 4 -1.46 8.95 -2.28
N ARG A 5 -2.10 10.00 -2.82
CA ARG A 5 -1.41 10.92 -3.75
C ARG A 5 -0.23 11.65 -3.10
N LYS A 6 -0.30 11.92 -1.79
CA LYS A 6 0.78 12.56 -1.03
C LYS A 6 1.96 11.60 -0.84
N LEU A 7 1.69 10.37 -0.43
CA LEU A 7 2.69 9.32 -0.23
C LEU A 7 3.30 8.83 -1.55
N ALA A 8 2.49 8.66 -2.60
CA ALA A 8 2.94 8.25 -3.92
C ALA A 8 3.89 9.28 -4.55
N ARG A 9 3.67 10.58 -4.32
CA ARG A 9 4.62 11.64 -4.71
C ARG A 9 5.87 11.66 -3.85
N GLN A 10 5.74 11.37 -2.55
CA GLN A 10 6.85 11.37 -1.60
C GLN A 10 7.82 10.21 -1.83
N TYR A 11 7.32 9.04 -2.25
CA TYR A 11 8.11 7.84 -2.56
C TYR A 11 8.22 7.55 -4.05
N HIS A 12 7.86 8.51 -4.92
CA HIS A 12 7.90 8.28 -6.36
C HIS A 12 9.34 7.96 -6.80
N PRO A 13 9.57 6.94 -7.64
CA PRO A 13 10.90 6.59 -8.10
C PRO A 13 11.56 7.73 -8.89
N ASP A 14 10.77 8.60 -9.52
CA ASP A 14 11.27 9.76 -10.27
C ASP A 14 11.92 10.84 -9.37
N VAL A 15 11.47 10.97 -8.12
CA VAL A 15 12.08 11.90 -7.13
C VAL A 15 13.04 11.20 -6.17
N ASN A 16 12.98 9.87 -6.08
CA ASN A 16 13.86 9.04 -5.24
C ASN A 16 14.61 7.99 -6.07
N ARG A 17 15.29 8.44 -7.14
CA ARG A 17 16.00 7.55 -8.07
C ARG A 17 17.21 6.85 -7.42
N ASP A 18 17.76 7.46 -6.38
CA ASP A 18 18.94 6.99 -5.65
C ASP A 18 18.59 6.19 -4.39
N ASP A 19 17.31 6.12 -4.01
CA ASP A 19 16.87 5.45 -2.78
C ASP A 19 16.16 4.13 -3.11
N PRO A 20 16.84 2.97 -2.97
CA PRO A 20 16.24 1.68 -3.26
C PRO A 20 15.10 1.33 -2.29
N GLN A 21 15.04 1.96 -1.10
CA GLN A 21 13.92 1.78 -0.17
C GLN A 21 12.69 2.57 -0.59
N ALA A 22 12.82 3.61 -1.41
CA ALA A 22 11.66 4.33 -1.94
C ALA A 22 10.78 3.42 -2.80
N ALA A 23 11.37 2.51 -3.59
CA ALA A 23 10.61 1.51 -4.34
C ALA A 23 9.84 0.55 -3.42
N GLU A 24 10.47 0.11 -2.31
CA GLU A 24 9.84 -0.78 -1.33
C GLU A 24 8.71 -0.08 -0.56
N ARG A 25 8.93 1.16 -0.14
CA ARG A 25 7.91 2.01 0.48
C ARG A 25 6.78 2.34 -0.49
N PHE A 26 7.08 2.59 -1.76
CA PHE A 26 6.07 2.81 -2.79
C PHE A 26 5.18 1.58 -2.96
N LYS A 27 5.77 0.38 -3.06
CA LYS A 27 5.02 -0.89 -3.08
C LYS A 27 4.14 -1.05 -1.84
N ALA A 28 4.67 -0.80 -0.64
CA ALA A 28 3.91 -0.89 0.60
C ALA A 28 2.73 0.11 0.65
N VAL A 29 2.93 1.35 0.18
CA VAL A 29 1.87 2.36 0.08
C VAL A 29 0.81 1.97 -0.94
N GLN A 30 1.21 1.38 -2.06
CA GLN A 30 0.30 0.89 -3.09
C GLN A 30 -0.56 -0.26 -2.55
N HIS A 31 0.09 -1.19 -1.85
CA HIS A 31 -0.58 -2.34 -1.23
C HIS A 31 -1.57 -1.91 -0.14
N ALA A 32 -1.14 -1.02 0.77
CA ALA A 32 -2.03 -0.45 1.77
C ALA A 32 -3.19 0.32 1.14
N TYR A 33 -2.96 1.02 0.01
CA TYR A 33 -4.02 1.70 -0.70
C TYR A 33 -5.00 0.73 -1.35
N ASP A 34 -4.55 -0.40 -1.88
CA ASP A 34 -5.41 -1.42 -2.46
C ASP A 34 -6.38 -1.99 -1.41
N ILE A 35 -5.83 -2.42 -0.27
CA ILE A 35 -6.59 -2.92 0.89
C ILE A 35 -7.55 -1.85 1.42
N LEU A 36 -7.10 -0.61 1.58
CA LEU A 36 -7.92 0.47 2.15
C LEU A 36 -8.89 1.11 1.15
N SER A 37 -8.69 0.89 -0.15
CA SER A 37 -9.55 1.44 -1.21
C SER A 37 -10.84 0.66 -1.31
N ASP A 38 -10.80 -0.65 -1.08
CA ASP A 38 -12.00 -1.48 -1.04
C ASP A 38 -12.49 -1.66 0.40
N LYS A 39 -13.78 -1.47 0.61
CA LYS A 39 -14.37 -1.55 1.95
C LYS A 39 -14.39 -3.00 2.44
N GLU A 40 -14.56 -3.97 1.53
CA GLU A 40 -14.59 -5.39 1.85
C GLU A 40 -13.19 -5.91 2.23
N THR A 41 -12.18 -5.58 1.42
CA THR A 41 -10.78 -5.94 1.67
C THR A 41 -10.25 -5.27 2.93
N ARG A 42 -10.64 -4.02 3.19
CA ARG A 42 -10.32 -3.32 4.44
C ARG A 42 -10.92 -4.02 5.65
N GLU A 43 -12.20 -4.38 5.59
CA GLU A 43 -12.87 -5.08 6.68
C GLU A 43 -12.33 -6.49 6.90
N ALA A 44 -11.88 -7.17 5.83
CA ALA A 44 -11.19 -8.45 5.92
C ALA A 44 -9.82 -8.29 6.58
N TYR A 45 -9.03 -7.29 6.18
CA TYR A 45 -7.74 -6.99 6.80
C TYR A 45 -7.88 -6.55 8.26
N ASP A 46 -8.93 -5.80 8.62
CA ASP A 46 -9.20 -5.40 10.01
C ASP A 46 -9.64 -6.61 10.87
N ARG A 47 -10.40 -7.55 10.29
CA ARG A 47 -10.86 -8.77 10.98
C ARG A 47 -9.80 -9.87 11.10
N TYR A 48 -8.97 -10.07 10.08
CA TYR A 48 -8.04 -11.20 9.98
C TYR A 48 -6.57 -10.76 9.95
N GLY A 49 -6.27 -9.46 9.94
CA GLY A 49 -4.91 -8.94 9.80
C GLY A 49 -4.25 -9.38 8.50
N HIS A 50 -2.92 -9.55 8.53
CA HIS A 50 -2.15 -10.10 7.41
C HIS A 50 -2.56 -11.53 7.01
N ALA A 51 -3.37 -12.24 7.81
CA ALA A 51 -3.88 -13.56 7.45
C ALA A 51 -5.01 -13.50 6.40
N ALA A 52 -5.66 -12.35 6.20
CA ALA A 52 -6.62 -12.16 5.11
C ALA A 52 -5.99 -12.38 3.73
N GLU A 53 -4.72 -11.99 3.55
CA GLU A 53 -3.99 -12.18 2.30
C GLU A 53 -3.64 -13.65 2.02
N GLN A 54 -3.55 -14.49 3.05
CA GLN A 54 -3.16 -15.90 2.92
C GLN A 54 -4.34 -16.86 2.78
N MET A 55 -5.59 -16.38 2.93
CA MET A 55 -6.79 -17.21 2.72
C MET A 55 -7.31 -17.17 1.28
N GLY A 56 -6.60 -16.52 0.36
CA GLY A 56 -6.97 -16.39 -1.06
C GLY A 56 -6.17 -17.25 -2.04
N GLU A 57 -5.34 -18.19 -1.56
CA GLU A 57 -4.62 -19.18 -2.39
C GLU A 57 -5.35 -20.53 -2.47
#